data_AF-A0A7C4MRF0-F1
#
_entry.id   AF-A0A7C4MRF0-F1
#
_cell.length_a   1.000
_cell.length_b   1.000
_cell.length_c   1.000
_cell.angle_alpha   90.00
_cell.angle_beta   90.00
_cell.angle_gamma   90.00
#
_symmetry.space_group_name_H-M   'P 1'
#
loop_
_entity.id
_entity.type
_entity.pdbx_description
1 polymer ?
#
loop_
_entity_poly.entity_id
_entity_poly.type
_entity_poly.pdbx_seq_one_letter_code
_entity_poly.pdbx_strand_id
1 'polypeptide(L)'
;MSETQAKGRCRITVAMIVRNEADVLERSLESAAALADELLVVDTGSTDATRQVAARRGARVVEYTWADDFAAARNFGLREAGGDWILWLDAGERLADGSAAKLRDFVETAARCDSVYSILIELESTDPSCSGEQIALPRLMPRRPELAFVGRVRETLLPAAAAAGMTVVLAPGLIERHRRDHEPHRRLARARRNLALAEREMADIGVRAARPLLAAAEALSELGRAEQALKTYEEAEKAAEPGSSERLEAHYGRLAVLATEPNAGDALLDACLHALEEFPLDAQLLLTLGNVMQQRNRLALAARSFDMAVKFGRVDLSTWHLAELPEVSVVCLAVVLQLQGRESDAEQILAEALAKSDSPRLLRALVDLYVKQNRRSEALAAADRLPVADDEIGPLHEAVQGACDASAGDWTSALAHLQIAYLSGSRHPLCLRWLVTTYLANGQIEAAYPVLLEWLQVEPSNGEAKAYLASLREAGLEVAGEPAATDAALADADSAEADSGMKLRVDPPQGLPAALPPAPIDIPSSFAS
;
A
#
# COMPACT_ATOMS: atom_id res chain seq x y z
N MET A 1 -37.00 41.49 10.35
CA MET A 1 -36.59 41.33 8.94
C MET A 1 -35.15 40.87 8.96
N SER A 2 -34.89 39.76 8.28
CA SER A 2 -33.65 38.98 8.30
C SER A 2 -32.53 39.74 7.59
N GLU A 3 -31.51 40.19 8.32
CA GLU A 3 -30.20 40.50 7.74
C GLU A 3 -29.41 39.19 7.62
N THR A 4 -29.72 38.41 6.58
CA THR A 4 -28.80 37.41 6.07
C THR A 4 -27.74 38.18 5.28
N GLN A 5 -26.69 38.66 5.95
CA GLN A 5 -25.49 39.14 5.26
C GLN A 5 -25.03 38.03 4.32
N ALA A 6 -25.04 38.30 3.01
CA ALA A 6 -24.45 37.43 2.01
C ALA A 6 -22.95 37.33 2.31
N LYS A 7 -22.54 36.24 2.99
CA LYS A 7 -21.13 35.90 3.20
C LYS A 7 -20.52 35.74 1.81
N GLY A 8 -19.59 36.61 1.43
CA GLY A 8 -18.90 36.52 0.14
C GLY A 8 -18.23 35.16 0.01
N ARG A 9 -18.20 34.60 -1.20
CA ARG A 9 -17.55 33.30 -1.48
C ARG A 9 -16.07 33.37 -1.10
N CYS A 10 -15.64 32.51 -0.18
CA CYS A 10 -14.23 32.37 0.21
C CYS A 10 -13.39 31.92 -1.00
N ARG A 11 -12.30 32.65 -1.29
CA ARG A 11 -11.38 32.29 -2.37
C ARG A 11 -10.38 31.23 -1.88
N ILE A 12 -10.17 30.19 -2.69
CA ILE A 12 -9.22 29.12 -2.43
C ILE A 12 -8.08 29.21 -3.45
N THR A 13 -6.85 29.37 -2.97
CA THR A 13 -5.64 29.12 -3.75
C THR A 13 -5.27 27.65 -3.62
N VAL A 14 -5.07 26.95 -4.74
CA VAL A 14 -4.38 25.66 -4.74
C VAL A 14 -2.93 25.92 -5.14
N ALA A 15 -2.00 25.60 -4.24
CA ALA A 15 -0.58 25.88 -4.40
C ALA A 15 0.24 24.59 -4.50
N MET A 16 1.27 24.61 -5.34
CA MET A 16 2.21 23.51 -5.55
C MET A 16 3.64 24.03 -5.66
N ILE A 17 4.62 23.26 -5.19
CA ILE A 17 6.02 23.39 -5.61
C ILE A 17 6.31 22.33 -6.67
N VAL A 18 7.03 22.71 -7.73
CA VAL A 18 7.29 21.81 -8.87
C VAL A 18 8.75 21.88 -9.31
N ARG A 19 9.25 20.76 -9.85
CA ARG A 19 10.53 20.69 -10.59
C ARG A 19 10.54 19.48 -11.51
N ASN A 20 10.55 19.70 -12.82
CA ASN A 20 10.63 18.64 -13.83
C ASN A 20 9.50 17.59 -13.74
N GLU A 21 8.25 18.04 -13.70
CA GLU A 21 7.05 17.20 -13.54
C GLU A 21 6.08 17.38 -14.72
N ALA A 22 6.58 17.72 -15.92
CA ALA A 22 5.74 18.05 -17.07
C ALA A 22 4.75 16.93 -17.47
N ASP A 23 5.11 15.68 -17.18
CA ASP A 23 4.36 14.48 -17.53
C ASP A 23 3.17 14.16 -16.60
N VAL A 24 3.15 14.71 -15.38
CA VAL A 24 2.05 14.49 -14.41
C VAL A 24 1.35 15.76 -13.96
N LEU A 25 2.01 16.90 -14.12
CA LEU A 25 1.48 18.18 -13.65
C LEU A 25 0.13 18.51 -14.29
N GLU A 26 -0.07 18.12 -15.55
CA GLU A 26 -1.32 18.39 -16.28
C GLU A 26 -2.55 17.80 -15.56
N ARG A 27 -2.49 16.52 -15.17
CA ARG A 27 -3.58 15.85 -14.42
C ARG A 27 -3.79 16.46 -13.03
N SER A 28 -2.68 16.82 -12.37
CA SER A 28 -2.70 17.45 -11.05
C SER A 28 -3.46 18.78 -11.11
N LEU A 29 -3.10 19.65 -12.06
CA LEU A 29 -3.73 20.96 -12.27
C LEU A 29 -5.17 20.87 -12.76
N GLU A 30 -5.50 19.88 -13.59
CA GLU A 30 -6.87 19.64 -14.03
C GLU A 30 -7.81 19.32 -12.87
N SER A 31 -7.41 18.41 -11.97
CA SER A 31 -8.20 18.11 -10.76
C SER A 31 -8.25 19.31 -9.80
N ALA A 32 -7.15 20.04 -9.64
CA ALA A 32 -7.08 21.22 -8.78
C ALA A 32 -7.98 22.35 -9.27
N ALA A 33 -8.12 22.54 -10.60
CA ALA A 33 -8.96 23.55 -11.21
C ALA A 33 -10.46 23.39 -10.86
N ALA A 34 -10.90 22.16 -10.57
CA ALA A 34 -12.28 21.92 -10.12
C ALA A 34 -12.58 22.54 -8.75
N LEU A 35 -11.54 22.80 -7.94
CA LEU A 35 -11.65 23.49 -6.66
C LEU A 35 -11.18 24.94 -6.74
N ALA A 36 -10.06 25.23 -7.40
CA ALA A 36 -9.31 26.47 -7.22
C ALA A 36 -10.01 27.74 -7.75
N ASP A 37 -9.94 28.84 -6.97
CA ASP A 37 -10.15 30.21 -7.48
C ASP A 37 -8.83 30.86 -7.94
N GLU A 38 -7.69 30.28 -7.56
CA GLU A 38 -6.34 30.60 -8.03
C GLU A 38 -5.50 29.30 -8.05
N LEU A 39 -4.86 29.01 -9.18
CA LEU A 39 -3.81 27.99 -9.28
C LEU A 39 -2.45 28.67 -9.18
N LEU A 40 -1.65 28.31 -8.18
CA LEU A 40 -0.30 28.84 -7.95
C LEU A 40 0.74 27.73 -8.08
N VAL A 41 1.68 27.91 -8.99
CA VAL A 41 2.80 26.97 -9.20
C VAL A 41 4.10 27.69 -8.87
N VAL A 42 4.80 27.19 -7.85
CA VAL A 42 6.15 27.63 -7.48
C VAL A 42 7.15 26.72 -8.18
N ASP A 43 7.72 27.19 -9.28
CA ASP A 43 8.75 26.46 -10.01
C ASP A 43 10.11 26.62 -9.33
N THR A 44 10.71 25.50 -8.94
CA THR A 44 11.99 25.49 -8.20
C THR A 44 13.20 25.26 -9.11
N GLY A 45 13.08 25.61 -10.39
CA GLY A 45 14.15 25.46 -11.39
C GLY A 45 13.95 24.27 -12.33
N SER A 46 12.74 24.13 -12.92
CA SER A 46 12.52 23.16 -13.99
C SER A 46 13.34 23.49 -15.24
N THR A 47 13.77 22.45 -15.93
CA THR A 47 14.51 22.47 -17.19
C THR A 47 13.74 21.80 -18.34
N ASP A 48 12.63 21.14 -18.04
CA ASP A 48 11.72 20.53 -19.00
C ASP A 48 10.52 21.46 -19.33
N ALA A 49 9.45 20.92 -19.91
CA ALA A 49 8.24 21.66 -20.27
C ALA A 49 7.31 22.01 -19.08
N THR A 50 7.71 21.77 -17.82
CA THR A 50 6.84 21.94 -16.63
C THR A 50 6.18 23.32 -16.57
N ARG A 51 6.96 24.40 -16.76
CA ARG A 51 6.42 25.77 -16.74
C ARG A 51 5.38 26.01 -17.85
N GLN A 52 5.61 25.44 -19.03
CA GLN A 52 4.69 25.58 -20.17
C GLN A 52 3.39 24.81 -19.92
N VAL A 53 3.47 23.62 -19.32
CA VAL A 53 2.29 22.84 -18.89
C VAL A 53 1.47 23.62 -17.87
N ALA A 54 2.11 24.19 -16.85
CA ALA A 54 1.46 25.01 -15.83
C ALA A 54 0.70 26.21 -16.43
N ALA A 55 1.39 27.00 -17.27
CA ALA A 55 0.81 28.18 -17.88
C ALA A 55 -0.38 27.85 -18.80
N ARG A 56 -0.29 26.76 -19.57
CA ARG A 56 -1.39 26.30 -20.44
C ARG A 56 -2.65 25.91 -19.67
N ARG A 57 -2.51 25.42 -18.43
CA ARG A 57 -3.63 25.10 -17.54
C ARG A 57 -4.10 26.29 -16.69
N GLY A 58 -3.62 27.50 -16.99
CA GLY A 58 -4.07 28.74 -16.35
C GLY A 58 -3.46 28.99 -14.97
N ALA A 59 -2.41 28.25 -14.59
CA ALA A 59 -1.71 28.50 -13.33
C ALA A 59 -0.83 29.74 -13.41
N ARG A 60 -0.80 30.51 -12.32
CA ARG A 60 0.19 31.56 -12.10
C ARG A 60 1.50 30.88 -11.71
N VAL A 61 2.50 30.98 -12.58
CA VAL A 61 3.84 30.42 -12.33
C VAL A 61 4.72 31.48 -11.73
N VAL A 62 5.30 31.20 -10.56
CA VAL A 62 6.32 32.01 -9.90
C VAL A 62 7.60 31.19 -9.77
N GLU A 63 8.75 31.83 -9.98
CA GLU A 63 10.04 31.16 -9.90
C GLU A 63 10.66 31.36 -8.52
N TYR A 64 11.20 30.28 -7.96
CA TYR A 64 11.95 30.28 -6.71
C TYR A 64 13.25 29.51 -6.89
N THR A 65 14.39 30.13 -6.60
CA THR A 65 15.68 29.43 -6.67
C THR A 65 15.74 28.35 -5.59
N TRP A 66 15.86 27.08 -5.97
CA TRP A 66 15.99 25.97 -5.04
C TRP A 66 17.14 26.20 -4.05
N ALA A 67 16.83 26.15 -2.75
CA ALA A 67 17.74 26.49 -1.66
C ALA A 67 18.04 25.28 -0.74
N ASP A 68 17.88 24.07 -1.26
CA ASP A 68 17.98 22.82 -0.48
C ASP A 68 17.06 22.81 0.74
N ASP A 69 15.82 23.29 0.54
CA ASP A 69 14.84 23.47 1.61
C ASP A 69 13.42 23.51 1.02
N PHE A 70 12.65 22.44 1.26
CA PHE A 70 11.26 22.34 0.84
C PHE A 70 10.37 23.35 1.55
N ALA A 71 10.54 23.53 2.87
CA ALA A 71 9.79 24.53 3.64
C ALA A 71 10.00 25.94 3.08
N ALA A 72 11.22 26.31 2.71
CA ALA A 72 11.50 27.64 2.15
C ALA A 72 10.74 27.90 0.85
N ALA A 73 10.70 26.92 -0.06
CA ALA A 73 9.93 27.01 -1.30
C ALA A 73 8.41 27.06 -1.01
N ARG A 74 7.92 26.26 -0.06
CA ARG A 74 6.50 26.29 0.33
C ARG A 74 6.09 27.63 0.95
N ASN A 75 6.93 28.16 1.84
CA ASN A 75 6.72 29.45 2.49
C ASN A 75 6.75 30.62 1.50
N PHE A 76 7.56 30.53 0.44
CA PHE A 76 7.47 31.47 -0.68
C PHE A 76 6.09 31.40 -1.35
N GLY A 77 5.59 30.19 -1.64
CA GLY A 77 4.24 29.98 -2.15
C GLY A 77 3.14 30.53 -1.23
N LEU A 78 3.25 30.36 0.10
CA LEU A 78 2.28 30.89 1.06
C LEU A 78 2.19 32.43 1.01
N ARG A 79 3.31 33.13 0.80
CA ARG A 79 3.33 34.60 0.65
C ARG A 79 2.70 35.06 -0.66
N GLU A 80 2.90 34.26 -1.70
CA GLU A 80 2.41 34.51 -3.06
C GLU A 80 0.91 34.20 -3.21
N ALA A 81 0.35 33.29 -2.42
CA ALA A 81 -1.06 32.92 -2.49
C ALA A 81 -1.99 34.11 -2.20
N GLY A 82 -3.03 34.28 -3.03
CA GLY A 82 -3.99 35.37 -2.95
C GLY A 82 -5.34 35.02 -2.29
N GLY A 83 -5.64 33.74 -2.10
CA GLY A 83 -6.89 33.23 -1.53
C GLY A 83 -7.00 33.42 -0.01
N ASP A 84 -8.23 33.37 0.49
CA ASP A 84 -8.52 33.33 1.94
C ASP A 84 -8.09 31.99 2.55
N TRP A 85 -8.15 30.94 1.73
CA TRP A 85 -7.73 29.58 2.05
C TRP A 85 -6.67 29.10 1.07
N ILE A 86 -5.76 28.27 1.54
CA ILE A 86 -4.70 27.66 0.76
C ILE A 86 -4.82 26.14 0.90
N LEU A 87 -5.04 25.45 -0.21
CA LEU A 87 -4.84 24.01 -0.32
C LEU A 87 -3.45 23.77 -0.92
N TRP A 88 -2.61 23.03 -0.21
CA TRP A 88 -1.33 22.59 -0.72
C TRP A 88 -1.47 21.22 -1.39
N LEU A 89 -0.96 21.06 -2.60
CA LEU A 89 -0.81 19.76 -3.27
C LEU A 89 0.64 19.58 -3.71
N ASP A 90 1.12 18.34 -3.74
CA ASP A 90 2.38 18.01 -4.39
C ASP A 90 2.16 17.70 -5.88
N ALA A 91 3.19 17.90 -6.70
CA ALA A 91 3.12 17.53 -8.10
C ALA A 91 2.90 16.01 -8.25
N GLY A 92 1.94 15.60 -9.08
CA GLY A 92 1.55 14.19 -9.22
C GLY A 92 0.45 13.75 -8.25
N GLU A 93 0.00 14.62 -7.36
CA GLU A 93 -1.23 14.44 -6.58
C GLU A 93 -2.45 15.01 -7.31
N ARG A 94 -3.58 14.32 -7.22
CA ARG A 94 -4.88 14.78 -7.74
C ARG A 94 -5.96 14.69 -6.66
N LEU A 95 -6.99 15.52 -6.77
CA LEU A 95 -8.19 15.34 -5.95
C LEU A 95 -9.00 14.18 -6.52
N ALA A 96 -9.40 13.24 -5.67
CA ALA A 96 -10.28 12.14 -6.07
C ALA A 96 -11.65 12.66 -6.50
N ASP A 97 -12.39 11.85 -7.25
CA ASP A 97 -13.69 12.24 -7.78
C ASP A 97 -14.65 12.66 -6.65
N GLY A 98 -15.27 13.83 -6.84
CA GLY A 98 -16.15 14.45 -5.84
C GLY A 98 -15.45 15.13 -4.66
N SER A 99 -14.14 14.94 -4.45
CA SER A 99 -13.40 15.60 -3.35
C SER A 99 -13.36 17.11 -3.49
N ALA A 100 -13.23 17.64 -4.71
CA ALA A 100 -13.26 19.09 -4.95
C ALA A 100 -14.58 19.72 -4.49
N ALA A 101 -15.72 19.09 -4.79
CA ALA A 101 -17.04 19.58 -4.37
C ALA A 101 -17.20 19.51 -2.84
N LYS A 102 -16.77 18.40 -2.21
CA LYS A 102 -16.80 18.23 -0.75
C LYS A 102 -15.95 19.28 -0.03
N LEU A 103 -14.73 19.54 -0.51
CA LEU A 103 -13.83 20.54 0.06
C LEU A 103 -14.38 21.96 -0.12
N ARG A 104 -14.96 22.26 -1.29
CA ARG A 104 -15.60 23.55 -1.57
C ARG A 104 -16.74 23.82 -0.58
N ASP A 105 -17.67 22.88 -0.44
CA ASP A 105 -18.78 22.99 0.51
C ASP A 105 -18.27 23.13 1.96
N PHE A 106 -17.28 22.33 2.33
CA PHE A 106 -16.66 22.40 3.66
C PHE A 106 -16.05 23.77 3.97
N VAL A 107 -15.30 24.35 3.04
CA VAL A 107 -14.68 25.68 3.20
C VAL A 107 -15.73 26.78 3.35
N GLU A 108 -16.85 26.67 2.65
CA GLU A 108 -17.92 27.68 2.68
C GLU A 108 -18.79 27.58 3.94
N THR A 109 -19.02 26.37 4.45
CA THR A 109 -20.03 26.10 5.49
C THR A 109 -19.45 25.80 6.87
N ALA A 110 -18.29 25.15 6.95
CA ALA A 110 -17.81 24.53 8.19
C ALA A 110 -16.38 24.92 8.60
N ALA A 111 -15.51 25.27 7.64
CA ALA A 111 -14.13 25.60 7.93
C ALA A 111 -13.99 26.88 8.77
N ARG A 112 -13.03 26.87 9.71
CA ARG A 112 -12.79 27.94 10.68
C ARG A 112 -11.37 28.46 10.56
N CYS A 113 -11.21 29.78 10.61
CA CYS A 113 -9.92 30.45 10.47
C CYS A 113 -8.94 30.25 11.64
N ASP A 114 -9.36 29.55 12.69
CA ASP A 114 -8.56 29.12 13.84
C ASP A 114 -8.11 27.64 13.72
N SER A 115 -8.30 27.02 12.56
CA SER A 115 -8.04 25.61 12.33
C SER A 115 -7.19 25.37 11.09
N VAL A 116 -6.35 24.34 11.14
CA VAL A 116 -5.69 23.74 9.98
C VAL A 116 -6.31 22.38 9.73
N TYR A 117 -6.44 22.01 8.46
CA TYR A 117 -7.11 20.79 8.06
C TYR A 117 -6.16 19.79 7.42
N SER A 118 -6.13 18.60 8.01
CA SER A 118 -5.53 17.43 7.39
C SER A 118 -6.49 16.82 6.37
N ILE A 119 -5.96 16.31 5.27
CA ILE A 119 -6.73 15.60 4.23
C ILE A 119 -6.07 14.24 4.02
N LEU A 120 -6.88 13.20 3.86
CA LEU A 120 -6.39 11.87 3.53
C LEU A 120 -5.74 11.87 2.15
N ILE A 121 -4.58 11.28 2.08
CA ILE A 121 -3.80 11.04 0.88
C ILE A 121 -3.68 9.55 0.74
N GLU A 122 -4.16 9.00 -0.37
CA GLU A 122 -4.05 7.59 -0.71
C GLU A 122 -3.00 7.41 -1.81
N LEU A 123 -2.10 6.48 -1.57
CA LEU A 123 -1.11 6.00 -2.51
C LEU A 123 -1.56 4.63 -3.00
N GLU A 124 -1.88 4.56 -4.29
CA GLU A 124 -2.26 3.31 -4.93
C GLU A 124 -1.13 2.28 -4.81
N SER A 125 -1.52 1.02 -4.57
CA SER A 125 -0.60 -0.11 -4.60
C SER A 125 -0.10 -0.37 -6.02
N THR A 126 1.17 -0.76 -6.17
CA THR A 126 1.69 -1.29 -7.44
C THR A 126 1.10 -2.65 -7.80
N ASP A 127 0.64 -3.39 -6.78
CA ASP A 127 -0.02 -4.67 -6.89
C ASP A 127 -1.54 -4.48 -6.67
N PRO A 128 -2.38 -4.65 -7.70
CA PRO A 128 -3.83 -4.46 -7.59
C PRO A 128 -4.53 -5.39 -6.58
N SER A 129 -3.88 -6.48 -6.16
CA SER A 129 -4.40 -7.37 -5.10
C SER A 129 -4.19 -6.84 -3.68
N CYS A 130 -3.23 -5.91 -3.54
CA CYS A 130 -2.83 -5.34 -2.26
C CYS A 130 -3.54 -4.02 -2.00
N SER A 131 -3.85 -3.75 -0.73
CA SER A 131 -4.42 -2.46 -0.31
C SER A 131 -3.42 -1.33 -0.62
N GLY A 132 -3.95 -0.20 -1.07
CA GLY A 132 -3.21 1.06 -1.05
C GLY A 132 -2.80 1.44 0.37
N GLU A 133 -1.89 2.40 0.46
CA GLU A 133 -1.49 3.03 1.72
C GLU A 133 -2.09 4.42 1.80
N GLN A 134 -2.39 4.90 2.99
CA GLN A 134 -2.91 6.24 3.19
C GLN A 134 -2.29 6.93 4.41
N ILE A 135 -2.38 8.26 4.41
CA ILE A 135 -1.94 9.15 5.48
C ILE A 135 -2.77 10.43 5.46
N ALA A 136 -3.01 11.05 6.61
CA ALA A 136 -3.65 12.36 6.74
C ALA A 136 -2.59 13.42 7.04
N LEU A 137 -2.30 14.29 6.06
CA LEU A 137 -1.35 15.40 6.24
C LEU A 137 -2.07 16.75 6.26
N PRO A 138 -1.55 17.76 7.00
CA PRO A 138 -2.03 19.13 6.93
C PRO A 138 -1.90 19.71 5.52
N ARG A 139 -3.04 19.87 4.83
CA ARG A 139 -3.08 20.27 3.42
C ARG A 139 -3.90 21.54 3.19
N LEU A 140 -4.94 21.80 3.99
CA LEU A 140 -5.80 22.97 3.85
C LEU A 140 -5.65 23.90 5.05
N MET A 141 -5.37 25.17 4.81
CA MET A 141 -5.10 26.15 5.88
C MET A 141 -5.64 27.54 5.53
N PRO A 142 -6.02 28.36 6.52
CA PRO A 142 -6.35 29.76 6.28
C PRO A 142 -5.07 30.53 5.91
N ARG A 143 -5.19 31.54 5.05
CA ARG A 143 -4.06 32.41 4.75
C ARG A 143 -3.75 33.29 5.96
N ARG A 144 -2.67 32.97 6.66
CA ARG A 144 -2.24 33.68 7.87
C ARG A 144 -0.72 33.85 7.92
N PRO A 145 -0.21 35.05 8.27
CA PRO A 145 1.22 35.32 8.29
C PRO A 145 1.98 34.53 9.36
N GLU A 146 1.28 34.04 10.39
CA GLU A 146 1.86 33.23 11.46
C GLU A 146 2.10 31.77 11.05
N LEU A 147 1.47 31.30 9.97
CA LEU A 147 1.64 29.94 9.47
C LEU A 147 2.85 29.85 8.54
N ALA A 148 3.76 28.94 8.88
CA ALA A 148 4.94 28.64 8.08
C ALA A 148 5.30 27.15 8.19
N PHE A 149 5.73 26.57 7.08
CA PHE A 149 6.38 25.27 7.05
C PHE A 149 7.76 25.35 7.69
N VAL A 150 8.16 24.29 8.38
CA VAL A 150 9.50 24.09 8.95
C VAL A 150 10.02 22.70 8.61
N GLY A 151 11.35 22.58 8.47
CA GLY A 151 12.06 21.37 8.05
C GLY A 151 12.50 21.45 6.58
N ARG A 152 13.75 21.10 6.28
CA ARG A 152 14.29 21.08 4.91
C ARG A 152 13.66 19.96 4.09
N VAL A 153 13.29 18.87 4.75
CA VAL A 153 12.62 17.67 4.22
C VAL A 153 11.62 17.16 5.26
N ARG A 154 10.55 16.50 4.84
CA ARG A 154 9.39 16.17 5.71
C ARG A 154 8.83 17.43 6.37
N GLU A 155 8.85 18.53 5.63
CA GLU A 155 8.41 19.84 6.05
C GLU A 155 6.95 19.83 6.50
N THR A 156 6.67 20.53 7.60
CA THR A 156 5.33 20.56 8.20
C THR A 156 5.02 21.92 8.77
N LEU A 157 3.74 22.25 8.83
CA LEU A 157 3.23 23.50 9.38
C LEU A 157 2.75 23.36 10.84
N LEU A 158 2.77 22.15 11.40
CA LEU A 158 2.23 21.84 12.73
C LEU A 158 2.84 22.70 13.85
N PRO A 159 4.17 22.94 13.93
CA PRO A 159 4.72 23.79 14.99
C PRO A 159 4.20 25.23 14.93
N ALA A 160 4.03 25.78 13.72
CA ALA A 160 3.49 27.13 13.54
C ALA A 160 1.99 27.19 13.89
N ALA A 161 1.21 26.17 13.50
CA ALA A 161 -0.19 26.05 13.87
C ALA A 161 -0.36 25.98 15.40
N ALA A 162 0.44 25.15 16.08
CA ALA A 162 0.42 25.03 17.54
C ALA A 162 0.79 26.34 18.23
N ALA A 163 1.84 27.03 17.77
CA ALA A 163 2.24 28.34 18.30
C ALA A 163 1.16 29.41 18.12
N ALA A 164 0.38 29.33 17.04
CA ALA A 164 -0.76 30.21 16.79
C ALA A 164 -2.04 29.79 17.53
N GLY A 165 -2.00 28.72 18.34
CA GLY A 165 -3.15 28.19 19.08
C GLY A 165 -4.22 27.57 18.20
N MET A 166 -3.85 27.11 16.99
CA MET A 166 -4.79 26.52 16.04
C MET A 166 -5.01 25.03 16.31
N THR A 167 -6.23 24.57 16.05
CA THR A 167 -6.56 23.15 16.09
C THR A 167 -6.30 22.48 14.74
N VAL A 168 -5.82 21.23 14.77
CA VAL A 168 -5.66 20.41 13.57
C VAL A 168 -6.81 19.42 13.51
N VAL A 169 -7.56 19.43 12.41
CA VAL A 169 -8.79 18.65 12.24
C VAL A 169 -8.79 17.96 10.89
N LEU A 170 -9.45 16.81 10.76
CA LEU A 170 -9.64 16.17 9.45
C LEU A 170 -10.69 16.92 8.64
N ALA A 171 -10.37 17.28 7.39
CA ALA A 171 -11.33 17.79 6.41
C ALA A 171 -11.88 16.65 5.53
N PRO A 172 -13.09 16.81 4.98
CA PRO A 172 -13.60 15.87 3.99
C PRO A 172 -12.81 15.97 2.69
N GLY A 173 -12.60 14.84 2.03
CA GLY A 173 -11.90 14.77 0.76
C GLY A 173 -10.78 13.74 0.78
N LEU A 174 -10.37 13.36 -0.42
CA LEU A 174 -9.31 12.40 -0.67
C LEU A 174 -8.39 12.96 -1.77
N ILE A 175 -7.10 12.90 -1.51
CA ILE A 175 -6.04 13.16 -2.48
C ILE A 175 -5.48 11.82 -2.92
N GLU A 176 -5.36 11.58 -4.21
CA GLU A 176 -4.73 10.38 -4.75
C GLU A 176 -3.32 10.75 -5.25
N ARG A 177 -2.34 9.93 -4.88
CA ARG A 177 -0.95 10.06 -5.31
C ARG A 177 -0.61 8.99 -6.32
N HIS A 178 0.01 9.39 -7.43
CA HIS A 178 0.31 8.49 -8.53
C HIS A 178 1.39 7.45 -8.18
N ARG A 179 1.20 6.19 -8.60
CA ARG A 179 2.12 5.05 -8.40
C ARG A 179 3.54 5.20 -8.98
N ARG A 180 3.82 6.27 -9.72
CA ARG A 180 5.14 6.54 -10.33
C ARG A 180 6.22 6.73 -9.28
N ASP A 181 5.82 7.11 -8.07
CA ASP A 181 6.71 7.26 -6.93
C ASP A 181 7.36 5.93 -6.54
N HIS A 182 6.79 4.81 -7.00
CA HIS A 182 7.36 3.47 -6.86
C HIS A 182 8.39 3.11 -7.94
N GLU A 183 8.61 3.96 -8.96
CA GLU A 183 9.64 3.71 -9.98
C GLU A 183 11.04 3.67 -9.33
N PRO A 184 11.82 2.57 -9.49
CA PRO A 184 13.06 2.36 -8.74
C PRO A 184 14.07 3.50 -8.85
N HIS A 185 14.28 4.02 -10.07
CA HIS A 185 15.25 5.10 -10.31
C HIS A 185 14.83 6.43 -9.63
N ARG A 186 13.54 6.75 -9.60
CA ARG A 186 13.01 7.94 -8.91
C ARG A 186 13.11 7.77 -7.40
N ARG A 187 12.75 6.59 -6.89
CA ARG A 187 12.84 6.25 -5.47
C ARG A 187 14.26 6.45 -4.95
N LEU A 188 15.26 5.87 -5.63
CA LEU A 188 16.67 6.02 -5.24
C LEU A 188 17.18 7.47 -5.36
N ALA A 189 16.78 8.21 -6.40
CA ALA A 189 17.16 9.62 -6.54
C ALA A 189 16.57 10.48 -5.40
N ARG A 190 15.29 10.25 -5.07
CA ARG A 190 14.60 10.90 -3.93
C ARG A 190 15.28 10.57 -2.61
N ALA A 191 15.59 9.30 -2.36
CA ALA A 191 16.26 8.85 -1.15
C ALA A 191 17.62 9.57 -0.95
N ARG A 192 18.48 9.60 -1.98
CA ARG A 192 19.78 10.31 -1.91
C ARG A 192 19.61 11.79 -1.57
N ARG A 193 18.67 12.47 -2.23
CA ARG A 193 18.37 13.89 -1.96
C ARG A 193 17.88 14.07 -0.52
N ASN A 194 16.89 13.29 -0.09
CA ASN A 194 16.27 13.43 1.22
C ASN A 194 17.28 13.16 2.35
N LEU A 195 18.16 12.17 2.19
CA LEU A 195 19.25 11.92 3.15
C LEU A 195 20.17 13.13 3.29
N ALA A 196 20.62 13.71 2.16
CA ALA A 196 21.49 14.87 2.17
C ALA A 196 20.82 16.11 2.82
N LEU A 197 19.52 16.32 2.57
CA LEU A 197 18.76 17.41 3.18
C LEU A 197 18.60 17.22 4.70
N ALA A 198 18.29 16.00 5.13
CA ALA A 198 18.14 15.66 6.54
C ALA A 198 19.46 15.81 7.32
N GLU A 199 20.57 15.33 6.75
CA GLU A 199 21.91 15.50 7.34
C GLU A 199 22.30 16.97 7.47
N ARG A 200 21.99 17.78 6.44
CA ARG A 200 22.24 19.21 6.46
C ARG A 200 21.40 19.93 7.50
N GLU A 201 20.12 19.58 7.62
CA GLU A 201 19.24 20.13 8.66
C GLU A 201 19.78 19.85 10.06
N MET A 202 20.17 18.60 10.34
CA MET A 202 20.76 18.23 11.62
C MET A 202 22.08 18.97 11.88
N ALA A 203 22.90 19.16 10.86
CA ALA A 203 24.16 19.90 10.96
C ALA A 203 23.94 21.39 11.26
N ASP A 204 22.98 22.03 10.58
CA ASP A 204 22.68 23.45 10.73
C ASP A 204 22.05 23.76 12.10
N ILE A 205 21.12 22.92 12.56
CA ILE A 205 20.45 23.10 13.86
C ILE A 205 21.39 22.70 15.02
N GLY A 206 22.32 21.77 14.76
CA GLY A 206 23.20 21.18 15.78
C GLY A 206 22.49 20.20 16.71
N VAL A 207 21.24 19.82 16.39
CA VAL A 207 20.42 18.88 17.17
C VAL A 207 19.91 17.77 16.25
N ARG A 208 20.02 16.53 16.72
CA ARG A 208 19.46 15.34 16.04
C ARG A 208 18.02 15.14 16.49
N ALA A 209 17.10 15.97 15.98
CA ALA A 209 15.67 15.87 16.27
C ALA A 209 15.03 14.68 15.55
N ALA A 210 13.88 14.20 16.05
CA ALA A 210 13.21 13.01 15.53
C ALA A 210 12.88 13.10 14.03
N ARG A 211 12.27 14.21 13.58
CA ARG A 211 11.84 14.37 12.19
C ARG A 211 12.95 14.26 11.13
N PRO A 212 14.08 14.97 11.22
CA PRO A 212 15.17 14.77 10.26
C PRO A 212 15.84 13.39 10.42
N LEU A 213 15.85 12.80 11.62
CA LEU A 213 16.31 11.42 11.79
C LEU A 213 15.40 10.41 11.05
N LEU A 214 14.08 10.56 11.13
CA LEU A 214 13.11 9.75 10.38
C LEU A 214 13.34 9.89 8.87
N ALA A 215 13.49 11.13 8.37
CA ALA A 215 13.78 11.37 6.96
C ALA A 215 15.08 10.69 6.50
N ALA A 216 16.12 10.72 7.33
CA ALA A 216 17.39 10.06 7.05
C ALA A 216 17.25 8.53 7.09
N ALA A 217 16.55 7.98 8.09
CA ALA A 217 16.36 6.54 8.26
C ALA A 217 15.54 5.92 7.11
N GLU A 218 14.46 6.58 6.69
CA GLU A 218 13.66 6.19 5.52
C GLU A 218 14.50 6.18 4.25
N ALA A 219 15.28 7.25 4.02
CA ALA A 219 16.16 7.32 2.87
C ALA A 219 17.24 6.23 2.90
N LEU A 220 17.83 5.94 4.06
CA LEU A 220 18.81 4.85 4.22
C LEU A 220 18.18 3.48 3.92
N SER A 221 16.95 3.25 4.39
CA SER A 221 16.20 2.03 4.09
C SER A 221 15.93 1.90 2.59
N GLU A 222 15.46 2.96 1.93
CA GLU A 222 15.20 2.95 0.48
C GLU A 222 16.48 2.69 -0.35
N LEU A 223 17.65 3.09 0.18
CA LEU A 223 18.98 2.88 -0.41
C LEU A 223 19.59 1.50 -0.10
N GLY A 224 18.87 0.62 0.61
CA GLY A 224 19.36 -0.72 0.98
C GLY A 224 20.43 -0.71 2.09
N ARG A 225 20.56 0.37 2.86
CA ARG A 225 21.51 0.50 3.97
C ARG A 225 20.86 0.10 5.30
N ALA A 226 20.44 -1.16 5.41
CA ALA A 226 19.62 -1.66 6.52
C ALA A 226 20.20 -1.38 7.91
N GLU A 227 21.48 -1.70 8.15
CA GLU A 227 22.14 -1.48 9.44
C GLU A 227 22.13 -0.01 9.87
N GLN A 228 22.44 0.90 8.93
CA GLN A 228 22.43 2.34 9.19
C GLN A 228 21.01 2.86 9.42
N ALA A 229 20.04 2.34 8.66
CA ALA A 229 18.63 2.69 8.81
C ALA A 229 18.11 2.30 10.20
N LEU A 230 18.37 1.06 10.66
CA LEU A 230 17.96 0.58 11.98
C LEU A 230 18.51 1.46 13.10
N LYS A 231 19.83 1.74 13.06
CA LYS A 231 20.46 2.62 14.04
C LYS A 231 19.84 4.02 14.04
N THR A 232 19.56 4.57 12.86
CA THR A 232 19.00 5.92 12.73
C THR A 232 17.56 5.97 13.22
N TYR A 233 16.75 4.92 12.98
CA TYR A 233 15.41 4.83 13.58
C TYR A 233 15.46 4.70 15.11
N GLU A 234 16.42 3.97 15.68
CA GLU A 234 16.60 3.92 17.14
C GLU A 234 16.98 5.27 17.73
N GLU A 235 17.79 6.06 17.01
CA GLU A 235 18.05 7.45 17.38
C GLU A 235 16.77 8.31 17.29
N ALA A 236 15.97 8.13 16.23
CA ALA A 236 14.71 8.84 16.05
C ALA A 236 13.71 8.54 17.17
N GLU A 237 13.55 7.26 17.53
CA GLU A 237 12.71 6.79 18.64
C GLU A 237 13.08 7.48 19.96
N LYS A 238 14.38 7.54 20.27
CA LYS A 238 14.89 8.20 21.49
C LYS A 238 14.69 9.71 21.47
N ALA A 239 14.78 10.34 20.30
CA ALA A 239 14.61 11.77 20.13
C ALA A 239 13.13 12.21 20.13
N ALA A 240 12.21 11.31 19.74
CA ALA A 240 10.78 11.59 19.66
C ALA A 240 10.13 11.62 21.04
N GLU A 241 9.09 12.43 21.21
CA GLU A 241 8.29 12.45 22.44
C GLU A 241 7.59 11.11 22.65
N PRO A 242 7.52 10.57 23.89
CA PRO A 242 6.77 9.36 24.17
C PRO A 242 5.29 9.48 23.78
N GLY A 243 4.75 8.45 23.13
CA GLY A 243 3.38 8.36 22.64
C GLY A 243 3.10 9.20 21.39
N SER A 244 4.11 9.87 20.81
CA SER A 244 3.94 10.69 19.61
C SER A 244 3.91 9.85 18.33
N SER A 245 3.28 10.40 17.29
CA SER A 245 3.25 9.81 15.95
C SER A 245 4.66 9.64 15.36
N GLU A 246 5.57 10.59 15.61
CA GLU A 246 6.97 10.48 15.17
C GLU A 246 7.68 9.26 15.81
N ARG A 247 7.35 8.93 17.07
CA ARG A 247 7.88 7.73 17.72
C ARG A 247 7.26 6.45 17.15
N LEU A 248 5.95 6.46 16.88
CA LEU A 248 5.27 5.33 16.23
C LEU A 248 5.85 5.07 14.83
N GLU A 249 6.10 6.13 14.03
CA GLU A 249 6.78 6.02 12.74
C GLU A 249 8.18 5.41 12.85
N ALA A 250 8.94 5.77 13.89
CA ALA A 250 10.25 5.16 14.13
C ALA A 250 10.13 3.65 14.38
N HIS A 251 9.14 3.20 15.16
CA HIS A 251 8.87 1.78 15.35
C HIS A 251 8.49 1.09 14.04
N TYR A 252 7.57 1.64 13.26
CA TYR A 252 7.20 1.08 11.96
C TYR A 252 8.39 0.97 11.01
N GLY A 253 9.23 2.00 10.94
CA GLY A 253 10.44 1.99 10.14
C GLY A 253 11.41 0.86 10.54
N ARG A 254 11.62 0.64 11.84
CA ARG A 254 12.44 -0.49 12.33
C ARG A 254 11.83 -1.83 11.95
N LEU A 255 10.53 -2.01 12.15
CA LEU A 255 9.83 -3.25 11.83
C LEU A 255 9.89 -3.55 10.32
N ALA A 256 9.72 -2.54 9.48
CA ALA A 256 9.81 -2.68 8.03
C ALA A 256 11.20 -3.16 7.59
N VAL A 257 12.27 -2.58 8.15
CA VAL A 257 13.65 -3.03 7.85
C VAL A 257 13.91 -4.44 8.38
N LEU A 258 13.52 -4.74 9.62
CA LEU A 258 13.71 -6.08 10.20
C LEU A 258 12.92 -7.16 9.45
N ALA A 259 11.76 -6.83 8.91
CA ALA A 259 10.95 -7.78 8.14
C ALA A 259 11.60 -8.19 6.81
N THR A 260 12.52 -7.38 6.27
CA THR A 260 13.24 -7.69 5.03
C THR A 260 14.57 -8.41 5.27
N GLU A 261 15.10 -8.37 6.50
CA GLU A 261 16.39 -8.97 6.83
C GLU A 261 16.28 -10.49 7.04
N PRO A 262 17.10 -11.29 6.34
CA PRO A 262 17.15 -12.74 6.58
C PRO A 262 17.50 -13.04 8.04
N ASN A 263 16.76 -13.95 8.66
CA ASN A 263 16.98 -14.40 10.04
C ASN A 263 16.77 -13.33 11.14
N ALA A 264 16.16 -12.18 10.83
CA ALA A 264 15.86 -11.15 11.82
C ALA A 264 14.55 -11.40 12.61
N GLY A 265 13.99 -12.61 12.55
CA GLY A 265 12.67 -12.91 13.11
C GLY A 265 12.54 -12.68 14.62
N ASP A 266 13.60 -12.95 15.40
CA ASP A 266 13.62 -12.68 16.85
C ASP A 266 13.71 -11.18 17.15
N ALA A 267 14.60 -10.47 16.45
CA ALA A 267 14.72 -9.01 16.57
C ALA A 267 13.42 -8.29 16.17
N LEU A 268 12.74 -8.77 15.12
CA LEU A 268 11.43 -8.26 14.69
C LEU A 268 10.37 -8.45 15.80
N LEU A 269 10.34 -9.62 16.44
CA LEU A 269 9.43 -9.89 17.54
C LEU A 269 9.70 -8.95 18.73
N ASP A 270 10.96 -8.84 19.15
CA ASP A 270 11.36 -7.99 20.28
C ASP A 270 11.02 -6.52 20.02
N ALA A 271 11.34 -6.01 18.81
CA ALA A 271 10.99 -4.64 18.42
C ALA A 271 9.48 -4.41 18.39
N CYS A 272 8.69 -5.40 17.94
CA CYS A 272 7.23 -5.30 17.87
C CYS A 272 6.61 -5.30 19.26
N LEU A 273 7.09 -6.14 20.18
CA LEU A 273 6.63 -6.16 21.57
C LEU A 273 6.95 -4.85 22.28
N HIS A 274 8.17 -4.33 22.13
CA HIS A 274 8.57 -3.04 22.68
C HIS A 274 7.67 -1.90 22.17
N ALA A 275 7.35 -1.88 20.87
CA ALA A 275 6.42 -0.90 20.31
C ALA A 275 4.99 -1.05 20.88
N LEU A 276 4.52 -2.29 21.11
CA LEU A 276 3.21 -2.56 21.71
C LEU A 276 3.12 -2.21 23.20
N GLU A 277 4.25 -2.12 23.93
CA GLU A 277 4.23 -1.62 25.31
C GLU A 277 3.80 -0.14 25.36
N GLU A 278 4.20 0.63 24.35
CA GLU A 278 3.87 2.05 24.23
C GLU A 278 2.55 2.29 23.48
N PHE A 279 2.28 1.48 22.44
CA PHE A 279 1.10 1.59 21.57
C PHE A 279 0.28 0.28 21.56
N PRO A 280 -0.32 -0.14 22.69
CA PRO A 280 -0.87 -1.49 22.88
C PRO A 280 -2.07 -1.85 22.00
N LEU A 281 -2.75 -0.84 21.45
CA LEU A 281 -3.92 -1.02 20.58
C LEU A 281 -3.65 -0.59 19.15
N ASP A 282 -2.40 -0.36 18.76
CA ASP A 282 -2.10 -0.03 17.38
C ASP A 282 -2.37 -1.22 16.45
N ALA A 283 -3.22 -1.01 15.44
CA ALA A 283 -3.68 -2.07 14.57
C ALA A 283 -2.55 -2.67 13.71
N GLN A 284 -1.61 -1.84 13.23
CA GLN A 284 -0.49 -2.32 12.40
C GLN A 284 0.52 -3.12 13.21
N LEU A 285 0.80 -2.71 14.46
CA LEU A 285 1.65 -3.47 15.37
C LEU A 285 1.00 -4.81 15.74
N LEU A 286 -0.30 -4.83 16.04
CA LEU A 286 -1.03 -6.07 16.36
C LEU A 286 -1.09 -7.03 15.16
N LEU A 287 -1.24 -6.52 13.94
CA LEU A 287 -1.12 -7.31 12.72
C LEU A 287 0.28 -7.87 12.54
N THR A 288 1.31 -7.07 12.78
CA THR A 288 2.72 -7.50 12.69
C THR A 288 3.00 -8.63 13.68
N LEU A 289 2.58 -8.48 14.94
CA LEU A 289 2.70 -9.53 15.97
C LEU A 289 1.95 -10.81 15.55
N GLY A 290 0.73 -10.66 15.05
CA GLY A 290 -0.07 -11.78 14.58
C GLY A 290 0.61 -12.57 13.46
N ASN A 291 1.17 -11.85 12.47
CA ASN A 291 1.90 -12.42 11.36
C ASN A 291 3.17 -13.17 11.83
N VAL A 292 3.95 -12.57 12.74
CA VAL A 292 5.15 -13.22 13.32
C VAL A 292 4.76 -14.50 14.07
N MET A 293 3.67 -14.48 14.84
CA MET A 293 3.20 -15.67 15.56
C MET A 293 2.69 -16.75 14.60
N GLN A 294 2.00 -16.37 13.52
CA GLN A 294 1.54 -17.31 12.50
C GLN A 294 2.72 -17.99 11.80
N GLN A 295 3.74 -17.24 11.40
CA GLN A 295 4.95 -17.78 10.76
C GLN A 295 5.70 -18.77 11.67
N ARG A 296 5.66 -18.57 12.99
CA ARG A 296 6.23 -19.50 13.98
C ARG A 296 5.29 -20.65 14.35
N ASN A 297 4.20 -20.83 13.61
CA ASN A 297 3.15 -21.83 13.86
C ASN A 297 2.59 -21.74 15.30
N ARG A 298 2.48 -20.53 15.85
CA ARG A 298 1.85 -20.22 17.14
C ARG A 298 0.44 -19.68 16.90
N LEU A 299 -0.38 -20.48 16.23
CA LEU A 299 -1.70 -20.08 15.73
C LEU A 299 -2.61 -19.48 16.81
N ALA A 300 -2.57 -20.01 18.04
CA ALA A 300 -3.38 -19.49 19.14
C ALA A 300 -3.01 -18.05 19.54
N LEU A 301 -1.72 -17.71 19.48
CA LEU A 301 -1.24 -16.35 19.76
C LEU A 301 -1.54 -15.42 18.58
N ALA A 302 -1.35 -15.91 17.35
CA ALA A 302 -1.70 -15.17 16.14
C ALA A 302 -3.19 -14.77 16.13
N ALA A 303 -4.08 -15.73 16.41
CA ALA A 303 -5.52 -15.47 16.48
C ALA A 303 -5.87 -14.41 17.52
N ARG A 304 -5.24 -14.43 18.71
CA ARG A 304 -5.48 -13.42 19.75
C ARG A 304 -5.02 -12.02 19.31
N SER A 305 -3.87 -11.93 18.63
CA SER A 305 -3.35 -10.67 18.14
C SER A 305 -4.27 -10.07 17.07
N PHE A 306 -4.70 -10.88 16.10
CA PHE A 306 -5.63 -10.43 15.07
C PHE A 306 -7.02 -10.09 15.64
N ASP A 307 -7.53 -10.86 16.60
CA ASP A 307 -8.79 -10.56 17.30
C ASP A 307 -8.73 -9.22 18.06
N MET A 308 -7.60 -8.93 18.71
CA MET A 308 -7.36 -7.60 19.29
C MET A 308 -7.37 -6.49 18.24
N ALA A 309 -6.70 -6.70 17.10
CA ALA A 309 -6.68 -5.73 16.00
C ALA A 309 -8.10 -5.47 15.46
N VAL A 310 -8.90 -6.51 15.23
CA VAL A 310 -10.27 -6.41 14.73
C VAL A 310 -11.19 -5.68 15.72
N LYS A 311 -11.09 -5.99 17.03
CA LYS A 311 -12.03 -5.45 18.03
C LYS A 311 -11.64 -4.09 18.57
N PHE A 312 -10.34 -3.84 18.72
CA PHE A 312 -9.83 -2.70 19.47
C PHE A 312 -8.73 -1.92 18.75
N GLY A 313 -8.32 -2.38 17.56
CA GLY A 313 -7.28 -1.76 16.76
C GLY A 313 -7.57 -0.29 16.50
N ARG A 314 -6.56 0.54 16.73
CA ARG A 314 -6.55 1.98 16.47
C ARG A 314 -5.54 2.27 15.38
N VAL A 315 -5.81 3.34 14.65
CA VAL A 315 -4.96 3.81 13.56
C VAL A 315 -4.61 5.26 13.84
N ASP A 316 -3.33 5.57 13.90
CA ASP A 316 -2.86 6.94 13.83
C ASP A 316 -2.86 7.39 12.37
N LEU A 317 -3.85 8.21 12.00
CA LEU A 317 -4.02 8.70 10.64
C LEU A 317 -2.84 9.57 10.17
N SER A 318 -2.03 10.12 11.07
CA SER A 318 -0.85 10.92 10.70
C SER A 318 0.36 10.06 10.32
N THR A 319 0.24 8.74 10.40
CA THR A 319 1.26 7.78 9.96
C THR A 319 0.76 7.02 8.73
N TRP A 320 1.68 6.55 7.89
CA TRP A 320 1.31 5.69 6.76
C TRP A 320 0.74 4.36 7.27
N HIS A 321 -0.41 3.97 6.74
CA HIS A 321 -1.10 2.73 7.07
C HIS A 321 -1.90 2.20 5.88
N LEU A 322 -2.29 0.93 5.89
CA LEU A 322 -3.14 0.38 4.83
C LEU A 322 -4.53 1.03 4.85
N ALA A 323 -5.05 1.39 3.68
CA ALA A 323 -6.40 1.93 3.55
C ALA A 323 -7.48 0.95 4.04
N GLU A 324 -7.31 -0.35 3.74
CA GLU A 324 -8.23 -1.43 4.14
C GLU A 324 -7.74 -2.19 5.40
N LEU A 325 -7.04 -1.52 6.32
CA LEU A 325 -6.45 -2.18 7.50
C LEU A 325 -7.47 -2.99 8.34
N PRO A 326 -8.71 -2.52 8.57
CA PRO A 326 -9.73 -3.30 9.27
C PRO A 326 -10.08 -4.61 8.53
N GLU A 327 -10.30 -4.54 7.22
CA GLU A 327 -10.61 -5.69 6.38
C GLU A 327 -9.45 -6.69 6.36
N VAL A 328 -8.21 -6.20 6.23
CA VAL A 328 -7.01 -7.03 6.30
C VAL A 328 -6.93 -7.76 7.63
N SER A 329 -7.23 -7.09 8.74
CA SER A 329 -7.23 -7.70 10.08
C SER A 329 -8.25 -8.84 10.20
N VAL A 330 -9.44 -8.66 9.62
CA VAL A 330 -10.49 -9.70 9.59
C VAL A 330 -10.05 -10.89 8.74
N VAL A 331 -9.47 -10.65 7.55
CA VAL A 331 -8.97 -11.74 6.70
C VAL A 331 -7.87 -12.54 7.42
N CYS A 332 -6.89 -11.87 8.03
CA CYS A 332 -5.84 -12.53 8.81
C CYS A 332 -6.41 -13.42 9.92
N LEU A 333 -7.40 -12.91 10.66
CA LEU A 333 -8.07 -13.67 11.73
C LEU A 333 -8.82 -14.89 11.17
N ALA A 334 -9.62 -14.69 10.12
CA ALA A 334 -10.38 -15.77 9.49
C ALA A 334 -9.47 -16.88 8.96
N VAL A 335 -8.33 -16.52 8.36
CA VAL A 335 -7.32 -17.46 7.88
C VAL A 335 -6.70 -18.27 9.02
N VAL A 336 -6.30 -17.62 10.12
CA VAL A 336 -5.73 -18.34 11.27
C VAL A 336 -6.77 -19.24 11.96
N LEU A 337 -8.03 -18.82 12.03
CA LEU A 337 -9.11 -19.66 12.55
C LEU A 337 -9.33 -20.91 11.70
N GLN A 338 -9.28 -20.79 10.37
CA GLN A 338 -9.33 -21.95 9.46
C GLN A 338 -8.16 -22.92 9.72
N LEU A 339 -6.93 -22.42 9.92
CA LEU A 339 -5.79 -23.28 10.26
C LEU A 339 -5.93 -24.00 11.61
N GLN A 340 -6.76 -23.47 12.52
CA GLN A 340 -7.09 -24.12 13.78
C GLN A 340 -8.26 -25.12 13.65
N GLY A 341 -8.85 -25.28 12.46
CA GLY A 341 -10.07 -26.06 12.24
C GLY A 341 -11.33 -25.39 12.78
N ARG A 342 -11.29 -24.08 13.04
CA ARG A 342 -12.42 -23.28 13.56
C ARG A 342 -13.14 -22.56 12.44
N GLU A 343 -13.64 -23.33 11.49
CA GLU A 343 -14.25 -22.81 10.26
C GLU A 343 -15.54 -22.01 10.50
N SER A 344 -16.39 -22.45 11.45
CA SER A 344 -17.61 -21.70 11.83
C SER A 344 -17.29 -20.30 12.34
N ASP A 345 -16.20 -20.17 13.10
CA ASP A 345 -15.79 -18.89 13.68
C ASP A 345 -15.19 -17.98 12.60
N ALA A 346 -14.48 -18.56 11.62
CA ALA A 346 -13.97 -17.83 10.46
C ALA A 346 -15.10 -17.30 9.56
N GLU A 347 -16.14 -18.11 9.32
CA GLU A 347 -17.34 -17.66 8.59
C GLU A 347 -18.06 -16.54 9.35
N GLN A 348 -18.26 -16.72 10.67
CA GLN A 348 -18.94 -15.73 11.50
C GLN A 348 -18.22 -14.38 11.48
N ILE A 349 -16.89 -14.35 11.63
CA ILE A 349 -16.16 -13.07 11.65
C ILE A 349 -16.21 -12.35 10.30
N LEU A 350 -16.16 -13.09 9.19
CA LEU A 350 -16.32 -12.53 7.85
C LEU A 350 -17.74 -11.98 7.66
N ALA A 351 -18.76 -12.71 8.08
CA ALA A 351 -20.16 -12.28 7.97
C ALA A 351 -20.45 -11.03 8.82
N GLU A 352 -19.91 -10.95 10.04
CA GLU A 352 -20.06 -9.78 10.91
C GLU A 352 -19.38 -8.52 10.34
N ALA A 353 -18.23 -8.69 9.67
CA ALA A 353 -17.56 -7.60 8.98
C ALA A 353 -18.33 -7.18 7.72
N LEU A 354 -18.81 -8.15 6.93
CA LEU A 354 -19.62 -7.91 5.72
C LEU A 354 -21.00 -7.30 5.99
N ALA A 355 -21.51 -7.39 7.23
CA ALA A 355 -22.71 -6.68 7.64
C ALA A 355 -22.49 -5.16 7.77
N LYS A 356 -21.23 -4.70 7.78
CA LYS A 356 -20.85 -3.29 7.95
C LYS A 356 -20.23 -2.70 6.68
N SER A 357 -19.66 -3.52 5.80
CA SER A 357 -19.08 -3.09 4.53
C SER A 357 -19.29 -4.13 3.43
N ASP A 358 -19.50 -3.68 2.18
CA ASP A 358 -19.50 -4.55 0.99
C ASP A 358 -18.07 -4.66 0.41
N SER A 359 -17.08 -4.86 1.28
CA SER A 359 -15.68 -4.92 0.87
C SER A 359 -15.43 -6.10 -0.09
N PRO A 360 -14.88 -5.87 -1.30
CA PRO A 360 -14.50 -6.94 -2.22
C PRO A 360 -13.47 -7.90 -1.62
N ARG A 361 -12.55 -7.43 -0.77
CA ARG A 361 -11.54 -8.25 -0.10
C ARG A 361 -12.16 -9.32 0.80
N LEU A 362 -13.07 -8.89 1.70
CA LEU A 362 -13.85 -9.78 2.56
C LEU A 362 -14.72 -10.77 1.77
N LEU A 363 -15.37 -10.32 0.68
CA LEU A 363 -16.15 -11.20 -0.19
C LEU A 363 -15.29 -12.30 -0.82
N ARG A 364 -14.11 -11.96 -1.35
CA ARG A 364 -13.16 -12.94 -1.89
C ARG A 364 -12.74 -13.95 -0.82
N ALA A 365 -12.44 -13.50 0.39
CA ALA A 365 -12.10 -14.38 1.50
C ALA A 365 -13.26 -15.33 1.88
N LEU A 366 -14.51 -14.86 1.80
CA LEU A 366 -15.70 -15.67 2.05
C LEU A 366 -15.94 -16.71 0.94
N VAL A 367 -15.78 -16.31 -0.33
CA VAL A 367 -15.82 -17.25 -1.48
C VAL A 367 -14.78 -18.34 -1.29
N ASP A 368 -13.54 -17.98 -0.98
CA ASP A 368 -12.45 -18.94 -0.75
C ASP A 368 -12.76 -19.91 0.40
N LEU A 369 -13.36 -19.42 1.49
CA LEU A 369 -13.78 -20.26 2.61
C LEU A 369 -14.85 -21.28 2.18
N TYR A 370 -15.87 -20.86 1.43
CA TYR A 370 -16.92 -21.77 0.94
C TYR A 370 -16.42 -22.76 -0.10
N VAL A 371 -15.50 -22.33 -0.99
CA VAL A 371 -14.84 -23.22 -1.95
C VAL A 371 -14.10 -24.35 -1.24
N LYS A 372 -13.29 -24.03 -0.22
CA LYS A 372 -12.54 -25.02 0.57
C LYS A 372 -13.44 -26.00 1.32
N GLN A 373 -14.64 -25.58 1.69
CA GLN A 373 -15.66 -26.41 2.33
C GLN A 373 -16.56 -27.15 1.32
N ASN A 374 -16.32 -26.99 0.01
CA ASN A 374 -17.16 -27.52 -1.06
C ASN A 374 -18.64 -27.09 -0.95
N ARG A 375 -18.91 -25.88 -0.46
CA ARG A 375 -20.24 -25.27 -0.32
C ARG A 375 -20.57 -24.42 -1.55
N ARG A 376 -20.80 -25.09 -2.68
CA ARG A 376 -20.93 -24.46 -4.00
C ARG A 376 -22.00 -23.36 -4.07
N SER A 377 -23.19 -23.62 -3.53
CA SER A 377 -24.31 -22.68 -3.60
C SER A 377 -23.99 -21.38 -2.87
N GLU A 378 -23.39 -21.48 -1.68
CA GLU A 378 -22.97 -20.31 -0.90
C GLU A 378 -21.76 -19.59 -1.53
N ALA A 379 -20.82 -20.33 -2.11
CA ALA A 379 -19.69 -19.74 -2.84
C ALA A 379 -20.17 -18.89 -4.03
N LEU A 380 -21.11 -19.40 -4.82
CA LEU A 380 -21.71 -18.66 -5.93
C LEU A 380 -22.49 -17.43 -5.44
N ALA A 381 -23.29 -17.57 -4.39
CA ALA A 381 -24.04 -16.46 -3.82
C ALA A 381 -23.13 -15.35 -3.26
N ALA A 382 -21.96 -15.72 -2.70
CA ALA A 382 -20.95 -14.75 -2.28
C ALA A 382 -20.25 -14.10 -3.49
N ALA A 383 -19.99 -14.86 -4.56
CA ALA A 383 -19.39 -14.36 -5.79
C ALA A 383 -20.30 -13.37 -6.54
N ASP A 384 -21.61 -13.56 -6.50
CA ASP A 384 -22.61 -12.63 -7.08
C ASP A 384 -22.55 -11.22 -6.48
N ARG A 385 -21.97 -11.09 -5.28
CA ARG A 385 -21.82 -9.79 -4.60
C ARG A 385 -20.53 -9.07 -4.97
N LEU A 386 -19.61 -9.71 -5.70
CA LEU A 386 -18.36 -9.09 -6.12
C LEU A 386 -18.63 -8.04 -7.20
N PRO A 387 -17.97 -6.86 -7.17
CA PRO A 387 -18.13 -5.84 -8.18
C PRO A 387 -17.35 -6.22 -9.44
N VAL A 388 -17.92 -7.08 -10.26
CA VAL A 388 -17.40 -7.49 -11.57
C VAL A 388 -18.30 -6.98 -12.69
N ALA A 389 -17.78 -6.86 -13.91
CA ALA A 389 -18.58 -6.47 -15.07
C ALA A 389 -19.59 -7.58 -15.44
N ASP A 390 -20.70 -7.23 -16.08
CA ASP A 390 -21.78 -8.17 -16.42
C ASP A 390 -21.28 -9.36 -17.28
N ASP A 391 -20.30 -9.12 -18.15
CA ASP A 391 -19.66 -10.13 -19.00
C ASP A 391 -18.66 -11.02 -18.26
N GLU A 392 -18.21 -10.62 -17.07
CA GLU A 392 -17.29 -11.39 -16.21
C GLU A 392 -18.02 -12.33 -15.24
N ILE A 393 -19.32 -12.13 -15.00
CA ILE A 393 -20.12 -12.94 -14.04
C ILE A 393 -20.11 -14.42 -14.43
N GLY A 394 -20.40 -14.73 -15.71
CA GLY A 394 -20.43 -16.11 -16.19
C GLY A 394 -19.07 -16.82 -16.02
N PRO A 395 -17.96 -16.25 -16.54
CA PRO A 395 -16.62 -16.79 -16.31
C PRO A 395 -16.24 -16.93 -14.84
N LEU A 396 -16.66 -16.01 -13.96
CA LEU A 396 -16.44 -16.11 -12.53
C LEU A 396 -17.20 -17.29 -11.91
N HIS A 397 -18.46 -17.50 -12.30
CA HIS A 397 -19.27 -18.64 -11.84
C HIS A 397 -18.63 -19.98 -12.22
N GLU A 398 -18.17 -20.11 -13.47
CA GLU A 398 -17.43 -21.28 -13.93
C GLU A 398 -16.16 -21.50 -13.11
N ALA A 399 -15.40 -20.44 -12.82
CA ALA A 399 -14.22 -20.53 -11.97
C ALA A 399 -14.54 -21.01 -10.55
N VAL A 400 -15.63 -20.51 -9.94
CA VAL A 400 -16.07 -20.94 -8.61
C VAL A 400 -16.50 -22.41 -8.61
N GLN A 401 -17.26 -22.84 -9.62
CA GLN A 401 -17.67 -24.25 -9.75
C GLN A 401 -16.46 -25.18 -9.87
N GLY A 402 -15.52 -24.85 -10.76
CA GLY A 402 -14.31 -25.63 -10.94
C GLY A 402 -13.39 -25.62 -9.73
N ALA A 403 -13.33 -24.51 -8.98
CA ALA A 403 -12.61 -24.45 -7.72
C ALA A 403 -13.22 -25.35 -6.64
N CYS A 404 -14.56 -25.43 -6.54
CA CYS A 404 -15.22 -26.38 -5.64
C CYS A 404 -14.92 -27.84 -6.04
N ASP A 405 -14.98 -28.17 -7.33
CA ASP A 405 -14.63 -29.51 -7.83
C ASP A 405 -13.18 -29.87 -7.50
N ALA A 406 -12.24 -28.94 -7.70
CA ALA A 406 -10.84 -29.12 -7.37
C ALA A 406 -10.65 -29.35 -5.87
N SER A 407 -11.33 -28.57 -5.03
CA SER A 407 -11.29 -28.75 -3.57
C SER A 407 -11.89 -30.09 -3.11
N ALA A 408 -12.82 -30.65 -3.87
CA ALA A 408 -13.38 -31.98 -3.63
C ALA A 408 -12.51 -33.13 -4.17
N GLY A 409 -11.43 -32.81 -4.91
CA GLY A 409 -10.56 -33.79 -5.57
C GLY A 409 -11.09 -34.30 -6.92
N ASP A 410 -12.15 -33.71 -7.47
CA ASP A 410 -12.62 -34.00 -8.83
C ASP A 410 -11.87 -33.15 -9.86
N TRP A 411 -10.61 -33.53 -10.11
CA TRP A 411 -9.72 -32.80 -11.02
C TRP A 411 -10.19 -32.78 -12.47
N THR A 412 -11.07 -33.70 -12.87
CA THR A 412 -11.56 -33.77 -14.26
C THR A 412 -12.67 -32.75 -14.48
N SER A 413 -13.66 -32.71 -13.59
CA SER A 413 -14.71 -31.69 -13.62
C SER A 413 -14.12 -30.29 -13.39
N ALA A 414 -13.22 -30.17 -12.42
CA ALA A 414 -12.51 -28.93 -12.14
C ALA A 414 -11.83 -28.35 -13.37
N LEU A 415 -11.07 -29.18 -14.09
CA LEU A 415 -10.33 -28.75 -15.27
C LEU A 415 -11.26 -28.22 -16.35
N ALA A 416 -12.40 -28.89 -16.58
CA ALA A 416 -13.37 -28.46 -17.59
C ALA A 416 -13.93 -27.06 -17.28
N HIS A 417 -14.42 -26.85 -16.06
CA HIS A 417 -14.96 -25.56 -15.62
C HIS A 417 -13.90 -24.45 -15.63
N LEU A 418 -12.72 -24.71 -15.06
CA LEU A 418 -11.64 -23.72 -14.97
C LEU A 418 -11.08 -23.33 -16.36
N GLN A 419 -11.00 -24.27 -17.30
CA GLN A 419 -10.61 -23.97 -18.68
C GLN A 419 -11.66 -23.14 -19.41
N ILE A 420 -12.95 -23.44 -19.23
CA ILE A 420 -14.04 -22.63 -19.80
C ILE A 420 -13.95 -21.19 -19.28
N ALA A 421 -13.80 -21.01 -17.97
CA ALA A 421 -13.61 -19.70 -17.36
C ALA A 421 -12.42 -18.94 -17.96
N TYR A 422 -11.25 -19.59 -18.01
CA TYR A 422 -10.01 -19.00 -18.51
C TYR A 422 -10.07 -18.62 -20.00
N LEU A 423 -10.62 -19.50 -20.83
CA LEU A 423 -10.79 -19.29 -22.28
C LEU A 423 -11.86 -18.24 -22.59
N SER A 424 -12.84 -18.06 -21.70
CA SER A 424 -13.83 -16.99 -21.78
C SER A 424 -13.30 -15.62 -21.31
N GLY A 425 -12.00 -15.54 -21.00
CA GLY A 425 -11.32 -14.29 -20.65
C GLY A 425 -11.15 -14.04 -19.15
N SER A 426 -11.58 -14.95 -18.26
CA SER A 426 -11.39 -14.76 -16.83
C SER A 426 -9.91 -14.69 -16.46
N ARG A 427 -9.53 -13.62 -15.78
CA ARG A 427 -8.21 -13.43 -15.14
C ARG A 427 -8.34 -13.24 -13.64
N HIS A 428 -9.49 -13.61 -13.08
CA HIS A 428 -9.71 -13.53 -11.65
C HIS A 428 -8.71 -14.44 -10.91
N PRO A 429 -8.03 -13.98 -9.84
CA PRO A 429 -7.02 -14.76 -9.13
C PRO A 429 -7.47 -16.15 -8.69
N LEU A 430 -8.73 -16.28 -8.26
CA LEU A 430 -9.34 -17.59 -7.96
C LEU A 430 -9.26 -18.57 -9.13
N CYS A 431 -9.58 -18.13 -10.35
CA CYS A 431 -9.52 -18.96 -11.55
C CYS A 431 -8.07 -19.38 -11.85
N LEU A 432 -7.14 -18.42 -11.82
CA LEU A 432 -5.74 -18.67 -12.15
C LEU A 432 -5.08 -19.62 -11.15
N ARG A 433 -5.26 -19.38 -9.85
CA ARG A 433 -4.77 -20.26 -8.77
C ARG A 433 -5.28 -21.68 -8.95
N TRP A 434 -6.59 -21.87 -9.00
CA TRP A 434 -7.18 -23.21 -9.05
C TRP A 434 -6.89 -23.93 -10.38
N LEU A 435 -6.76 -23.20 -11.49
CA LEU A 435 -6.35 -23.79 -12.77
C LEU A 435 -4.90 -24.28 -12.73
N VAL A 436 -3.97 -23.48 -12.19
CA VAL A 436 -2.58 -23.91 -11.96
C VAL A 436 -2.54 -25.13 -11.06
N THR A 437 -3.23 -25.10 -9.90
CA THR A 437 -3.29 -26.23 -8.97
C THR A 437 -3.85 -27.49 -9.64
N THR A 438 -4.92 -27.36 -10.43
CA THR A 438 -5.55 -28.49 -11.15
C THR A 438 -4.63 -29.04 -12.24
N TYR A 439 -3.93 -28.19 -13.00
CA TYR A 439 -2.96 -28.64 -13.98
C TYR A 439 -1.80 -29.42 -13.33
N LEU A 440 -1.25 -28.89 -12.24
CA LEU A 440 -0.17 -29.57 -11.51
C LEU A 440 -0.63 -30.90 -10.91
N ALA A 441 -1.83 -30.96 -10.34
CA ALA A 441 -2.42 -32.21 -9.82
C ALA A 441 -2.62 -33.27 -10.91
N ASN A 442 -2.94 -32.85 -12.14
CA ASN A 442 -3.06 -33.72 -13.31
C ASN A 442 -1.73 -34.02 -14.02
N GLY A 443 -0.59 -33.53 -13.52
CA GLY A 443 0.72 -33.69 -14.15
C GLY A 443 0.92 -32.88 -15.44
N GLN A 444 0.06 -31.89 -15.72
CA GLN A 444 0.08 -31.06 -16.93
C GLN A 444 0.95 -29.80 -16.73
N ILE A 445 2.23 -30.00 -16.44
CA ILE A 445 3.11 -28.91 -16.01
C ILE A 445 3.31 -27.84 -17.09
N GLU A 446 3.47 -28.25 -18.35
CA GLU A 446 3.60 -27.34 -19.50
C GLU A 446 2.39 -26.41 -19.67
N ALA A 447 1.19 -26.87 -19.28
CA ALA A 447 -0.02 -26.06 -19.32
C ALA A 447 -0.16 -25.14 -18.10
N ALA A 448 0.39 -25.55 -16.94
CA ALA A 448 0.38 -24.74 -15.72
C ALA A 448 1.27 -23.50 -15.83
N TYR A 449 2.43 -23.63 -16.47
CA TYR A 449 3.45 -22.59 -16.52
C TYR A 449 2.97 -21.23 -17.08
N PRO A 450 2.35 -21.14 -18.29
CA PRO A 450 1.88 -19.86 -18.81
C PRO A 450 0.78 -19.23 -17.93
N VAL A 451 -0.13 -20.05 -17.36
CA VAL A 451 -1.17 -19.55 -16.45
C VAL A 451 -0.57 -19.01 -15.16
N LEU A 452 0.50 -19.63 -14.67
CA LEU A 452 1.22 -19.17 -13.50
C LEU A 452 1.93 -17.82 -13.75
N LEU A 453 2.50 -17.63 -14.94
CA LEU A 453 3.06 -16.32 -15.32
C LEU A 453 1.96 -15.25 -15.43
N GLU A 454 0.81 -15.58 -15.99
CA GLU A 454 -0.35 -14.67 -16.01
C GLU A 454 -0.85 -14.36 -14.59
N TRP A 455 -0.85 -15.34 -13.69
CA TRP A 455 -1.17 -15.10 -12.28
C TRP A 455 -0.20 -14.11 -11.64
N LEU A 456 1.10 -14.25 -11.86
CA LEU A 456 2.11 -13.31 -11.37
C LEU A 456 2.06 -11.94 -12.04
N GLN A 457 1.43 -11.81 -13.22
CA GLN A 457 1.14 -10.50 -13.82
C GLN A 457 -0.02 -9.80 -13.10
N VAL A 458 -1.04 -10.57 -12.68
CA VAL A 458 -2.21 -10.05 -11.96
C VAL A 458 -1.90 -9.77 -10.49
N GLU A 459 -1.15 -10.66 -9.83
CA GLU A 459 -0.74 -10.56 -8.42
C GLU A 459 0.78 -10.73 -8.27
N PRO A 460 1.59 -9.72 -8.64
CA PRO A 460 3.05 -9.81 -8.62
C PRO A 460 3.66 -10.11 -7.24
N SER A 461 2.93 -9.85 -6.15
CA SER A 461 3.40 -10.09 -4.79
C SER A 461 2.93 -11.43 -4.22
N ASN A 462 2.12 -12.21 -4.95
CA ASN A 462 1.53 -13.45 -4.44
C ASN A 462 2.63 -14.48 -4.11
N GLY A 463 2.71 -14.85 -2.83
CA GLY A 463 3.74 -15.76 -2.33
C GLY A 463 3.54 -17.22 -2.74
N GLU A 464 2.30 -17.66 -2.94
CA GLU A 464 1.96 -19.01 -3.41
C GLU A 464 2.39 -19.19 -4.86
N ALA A 465 2.02 -18.23 -5.73
CA ALA A 465 2.43 -18.23 -7.13
C ALA A 465 3.96 -18.22 -7.29
N LYS A 466 4.67 -17.39 -6.50
CA LYS A 466 6.15 -17.38 -6.49
C LYS A 466 6.75 -18.71 -6.06
N ALA A 467 6.15 -19.37 -5.06
CA ALA A 467 6.61 -20.68 -4.59
C ALA A 467 6.42 -21.75 -5.67
N TYR A 468 5.27 -21.77 -6.36
CA TYR A 468 5.05 -22.65 -7.51
C TYR A 468 6.10 -22.40 -8.61
N LEU A 469 6.38 -21.14 -8.94
CA LEU A 469 7.34 -20.82 -10.00
C LEU A 469 8.76 -21.28 -9.63
N ALA A 470 9.16 -21.09 -8.37
CA ALA A 470 10.44 -21.56 -7.87
C ALA A 470 10.54 -23.09 -7.96
N SER A 471 9.51 -23.82 -7.53
CA SER A 471 9.49 -25.29 -7.62
C SER A 471 9.53 -25.80 -9.07
N LEU A 472 8.87 -25.13 -10.01
CA LEU A 472 8.92 -25.49 -11.43
C LEU A 472 10.30 -25.24 -12.05
N ARG A 473 10.97 -24.14 -11.67
CA ARG A 473 12.35 -23.83 -12.09
C ARG A 473 13.36 -24.85 -11.55
N GLU A 474 13.23 -25.24 -10.28
CA GLU A 474 14.07 -26.29 -9.67
C GLU A 474 13.90 -27.65 -10.37
N ALA A 475 12.72 -27.93 -10.92
CA ALA A 475 12.43 -29.15 -11.67
C ALA A 475 13.01 -29.16 -13.11
N GLY A 476 13.72 -28.11 -13.54
CA GLY A 476 14.42 -28.06 -14.83
C GLY A 476 13.54 -27.70 -16.04
N LEU A 477 12.36 -27.14 -15.81
CA LEU A 477 11.46 -26.64 -16.86
C LEU A 477 11.80 -25.18 -17.19
N GLU A 478 12.82 -24.98 -18.00
CA GLU A 478 13.04 -23.74 -18.73
C GLU A 478 12.35 -23.85 -20.09
N VAL A 479 11.27 -23.08 -20.31
CA VAL A 479 10.64 -23.02 -21.63
C VAL A 479 11.49 -22.13 -22.55
N ALA A 480 11.89 -22.68 -23.69
CA ALA A 480 12.59 -21.95 -24.75
C ALA A 480 11.75 -20.76 -25.22
N GLY A 481 12.21 -19.53 -24.98
CA GLY A 481 11.53 -18.32 -25.44
C GLY A 481 11.69 -17.08 -24.57
N GLU A 482 12.22 -17.19 -23.34
CA GLU A 482 12.72 -15.99 -22.66
C GLU A 482 13.92 -15.45 -23.46
N PRO A 483 13.98 -14.14 -23.78
CA PRO A 483 15.25 -13.58 -24.18
C PRO A 483 16.20 -13.86 -23.01
N ALA A 484 17.27 -14.59 -23.28
CA ALA A 484 18.41 -14.66 -22.35
C ALA A 484 18.60 -13.25 -21.83
N ALA A 485 18.48 -13.05 -20.52
CA ALA A 485 18.77 -11.79 -19.90
C ALA A 485 20.12 -11.36 -20.46
N THR A 486 20.12 -10.36 -21.34
CA THR A 486 21.35 -9.91 -21.97
C THR A 486 22.13 -9.21 -20.86
N ASP A 487 23.03 -9.98 -20.24
CA ASP A 487 24.14 -9.58 -19.38
C ASP A 487 25.16 -8.67 -20.10
N ALA A 488 24.73 -7.92 -21.11
CA ALA A 488 25.61 -7.15 -21.99
C ALA A 488 25.42 -5.62 -21.90
N ALA A 489 24.71 -5.11 -20.90
CA ALA A 489 24.61 -3.66 -20.63
C ALA A 489 24.99 -3.26 -19.19
N LEU A 490 25.57 -4.17 -18.40
CA LEU A 490 26.01 -3.92 -17.02
C LEU A 490 27.47 -4.32 -16.75
N ALA A 491 28.29 -4.40 -17.80
CA ALA A 491 29.75 -4.45 -17.63
C ALA A 491 30.29 -3.05 -17.29
N ASP A 492 30.02 -2.59 -16.07
CA ASP A 492 30.90 -1.74 -15.24
C ASP A 492 30.11 -1.26 -13.99
N ALA A 493 30.00 -2.15 -12.99
CA ALA A 493 30.13 -1.83 -11.56
C ALA A 493 29.81 -3.08 -10.72
N ASP A 494 30.84 -3.54 -10.01
CA ASP A 494 30.89 -4.71 -9.15
C ASP A 494 29.69 -4.98 -8.23
N SER A 495 29.17 -6.21 -8.37
CA SER A 495 28.78 -7.20 -7.34
C SER A 495 28.04 -6.77 -6.06
N ALA A 496 26.72 -6.97 -6.04
CA ALA A 496 26.04 -7.97 -5.18
C ALA A 496 24.50 -7.83 -5.32
N GLU A 497 23.87 -8.92 -5.74
CA GLU A 497 22.42 -9.11 -5.89
C GLU A 497 21.72 -9.26 -4.52
N ALA A 498 20.50 -8.69 -4.40
CA ALA A 498 19.30 -9.41 -3.95
C ALA A 498 18.05 -8.52 -4.11
N ASP A 499 17.00 -9.15 -4.62
CA ASP A 499 15.90 -8.59 -5.39
C ASP A 499 14.60 -8.48 -4.58
N SER A 500 13.85 -7.41 -4.86
CA SER A 500 12.45 -7.10 -4.52
C SER A 500 11.97 -7.20 -3.05
N GLY A 501 11.75 -6.02 -2.44
CA GLY A 501 11.10 -5.89 -1.12
C GLY A 501 9.66 -6.41 -1.12
N MET A 502 9.39 -7.39 -0.25
CA MET A 502 8.06 -7.93 0.01
C MET A 502 7.35 -7.13 1.11
N LYS A 503 6.12 -6.68 0.84
CA LYS A 503 5.13 -6.26 1.85
C LYS A 503 4.53 -7.51 2.51
N LEU A 504 4.06 -7.35 3.76
CA LEU A 504 3.69 -8.42 4.68
C LEU A 504 2.75 -9.48 4.07
N ARG A 505 3.19 -10.72 4.24
CA ARG A 505 2.62 -11.98 3.77
C ARG A 505 1.47 -12.40 4.68
N VAL A 506 0.26 -12.48 4.14
CA VAL A 506 -0.90 -13.17 4.75
C VAL A 506 -1.27 -14.32 3.83
N ASP A 507 -0.62 -15.46 4.03
CA ASP A 507 -1.25 -16.77 3.78
C ASP A 507 -0.40 -17.90 4.39
N PRO A 508 -1.04 -18.92 4.98
CA PRO A 508 -0.39 -20.11 5.50
C PRO A 508 -0.14 -21.15 4.40
N PRO A 509 0.98 -21.90 4.44
CA PRO A 509 1.10 -23.11 3.66
C PRO A 509 0.14 -24.16 4.24
N GLN A 510 -0.84 -24.61 3.46
CA GLN A 510 -1.49 -25.90 3.68
C GLN A 510 -0.76 -26.95 2.85
N GLY A 511 -0.26 -27.98 3.54
CA GLY A 511 0.19 -29.28 3.05
C GLY A 511 0.57 -29.40 1.58
N LEU A 512 1.87 -29.28 1.28
CA LEU A 512 2.45 -30.21 0.31
C LEU A 512 2.18 -31.63 0.84
N PRO A 513 1.61 -32.55 0.04
CA PRO A 513 1.74 -33.96 0.34
C PRO A 513 3.23 -34.23 0.51
N ALA A 514 3.57 -34.94 1.58
CA ALA A 514 4.89 -35.55 1.72
C ALA A 514 5.30 -36.15 0.37
N ALA A 515 6.55 -35.87 -0.02
CA ALA A 515 7.28 -36.46 -1.13
C ALA A 515 6.55 -37.62 -1.81
N LEU A 516 6.27 -37.49 -3.12
CA LEU A 516 5.93 -38.63 -3.96
C LEU A 516 6.88 -39.80 -3.62
N PRO A 517 6.40 -40.89 -3.00
CA PRO A 517 7.21 -42.08 -2.94
C PRO A 517 7.34 -42.60 -4.37
N PRO A 518 8.51 -43.08 -4.81
CA PRO A 518 8.58 -43.81 -6.08
C PRO A 518 7.72 -45.08 -5.91
N ALA A 519 6.55 -45.11 -6.55
CA ALA A 519 5.75 -46.31 -6.63
C ALA A 519 6.35 -47.26 -7.69
N PRO A 520 6.24 -48.58 -7.46
CA PRO A 520 7.10 -49.60 -8.05
C PRO A 520 6.64 -49.97 -9.45
N ILE A 521 7.59 -50.07 -10.39
CA ILE A 521 7.35 -50.73 -11.66
C ILE A 521 7.47 -52.24 -11.41
N ASP A 522 6.36 -52.87 -11.04
CA ASP A 522 6.16 -54.31 -11.19
C ASP A 522 5.79 -54.59 -12.65
N ILE A 523 6.75 -55.14 -13.42
CA ILE A 523 6.49 -55.68 -14.75
C ILE A 523 5.98 -57.12 -14.59
N PRO A 524 4.81 -57.48 -15.14
CA PRO A 524 4.30 -58.84 -15.09
C PRO A 524 5.17 -59.78 -15.93
N SER A 525 5.56 -60.91 -15.32
CA SER A 525 6.24 -62.03 -15.98
C SER A 525 5.22 -63.01 -16.58
N SER A 526 5.39 -63.36 -17.85
CA SER A 526 4.95 -64.62 -18.51
C SER A 526 4.88 -64.43 -20.02
N PHE A 527 5.31 -65.34 -20.90
CA PHE A 527 6.10 -66.56 -20.82
C PHE A 527 6.71 -66.66 -22.23
N ALA A 528 8.03 -66.62 -22.32
CA ALA A 528 8.86 -67.75 -22.77
C ALA A 528 8.92 -67.87 -24.30
N SER A 529 9.77 -68.77 -24.74
CA SER A 529 9.35 -69.67 -25.80
C SER A 529 7.89 -70.12 -25.61
#